data_AF-A0A1I0TX62-F1
#
_entry.id   AF-A0A1I0TX62-F1
#
_cell.length_a   1.000
_cell.length_b   1.000
_cell.length_c   1.000
_cell.angle_alpha   90.00
_cell.angle_beta   90.00
_cell.angle_gamma   90.00
#
_symmetry.space_group_name_H-M   'P 1'
#
loop_
_entity.id
_entity.type
_entity.pdbx_description
1 polymer ?
#
loop_
_entity_poly.entity_id
_entity_poly.type
_entity_poly.pdbx_seq_one_letter_code
_entity_poly.pdbx_strand_id
1 'polypeptide(L)' 'MLILYNSVKMMQELKRQHVIRQLIEMGIHEYEGREIGELDYDRLKYILALARLKN' A
#
# COMPACT_ATOMS: atom_id res chain seq x y z
N MET A 1 1.59 25.34 -11.34
CA MET A 1 0.49 24.35 -11.20
C MET A 1 0.92 22.90 -11.50
N LEU A 2 1.79 22.65 -12.49
CA LEU A 2 2.30 21.29 -12.82
C LEU A 2 3.20 20.66 -11.74
N ILE A 3 4.01 21.49 -11.05
CA ILE A 3 4.94 21.05 -9.99
C ILE A 3 4.18 20.43 -8.80
N LEU A 4 3.07 21.06 -8.40
CA LEU A 4 2.25 20.59 -7.27
C LEU A 4 1.59 19.24 -7.55
N TYR A 5 1.07 19.04 -8.76
CA TYR A 5 0.47 17.77 -9.17
C TYR A 5 1.47 16.61 -9.13
N ASN A 6 2.69 16.84 -9.64
CA ASN A 6 3.76 15.83 -9.62
C ASN A 6 4.20 15.50 -8.19
N SER A 7 4.31 16.50 -7.30
CA SER A 7 4.65 16.28 -5.89
C SER A 7 3.58 15.47 -5.15
N VAL A 8 2.30 15.74 -5.40
CA VAL A 8 1.19 14.98 -4.78
C VAL A 8 1.18 13.53 -5.26
N LYS A 9 1.35 13.30 -6.57
CA LYS A 9 1.41 11.95 -7.14
C LYS A 9 2.60 11.15 -6.61
N MET A 10 3.78 11.77 -6.53
CA MET A 10 4.98 11.16 -5.94
C MET A 10 4.76 10.80 -4.47
N MET A 11 4.14 11.68 -3.68
CA MET A 11 3.87 11.40 -2.28
C MET A 11 2.87 10.24 -2.10
N GLN A 12 1.86 10.13 -2.96
CA GLN A 12 0.94 8.98 -2.92
C GLN A 12 1.66 7.67 -3.24
N GLU A 13 2.53 7.66 -4.24
CA GLU A 13 3.30 6.46 -4.59
C GLU A 13 4.25 6.03 -3.48
N LEU A 14 4.91 6.99 -2.81
CA LEU A 14 5.74 6.71 -1.63
C LEU A 14 4.93 6.10 -0.48
N LYS A 15 3.73 6.62 -0.22
CA LYS A 15 2.83 6.05 0.79
C LYS A 15 2.41 4.63 0.42
N ARG A 16 2.13 4.37 -0.86
CA ARG A 16 1.79 3.03 -1.36
C ARG A 16 2.94 2.04 -1.16
N GLN A 17 4.15 2.40 -1.58
CA GLN A 17 5.38 1.62 -1.39
C GLN A 17 5.62 1.31 0.10
N HIS A 18 5.39 2.29 0.98
CA HIS A 18 5.55 2.10 2.42
C HIS A 18 4.57 1.08 3.00
N VAL A 19 3.30 1.09 2.56
CA VAL A 19 2.30 0.10 3.00
C VAL A 19 2.64 -1.30 2.47
N ILE A 20 3.03 -1.41 1.20
CA ILE A 20 3.47 -2.68 0.60
C ILE A 20 4.61 -3.28 1.43
N ARG A 21 5.62 -2.47 1.78
CA ARG A 21 6.74 -2.95 2.59
C ARG A 21 6.30 -3.50 3.94
N GLN A 22 5.40 -2.81 4.65
CA GLN A 22 4.88 -3.30 5.92
C GLN A 22 4.13 -4.62 5.77
N LEU A 23 3.31 -4.77 4.73
CA LEU A 23 2.61 -6.02 4.47
C LEU A 23 3.59 -7.17 4.20
N ILE A 24 4.65 -6.92 3.42
CA ILE A 24 5.72 -7.90 3.17
C ILE A 24 6.44 -8.27 4.48
N GLU A 25 6.77 -7.31 5.32
CA GLU A 25 7.40 -7.54 6.63
C GLU A 25 6.51 -8.36 7.58
N MET A 26 5.19 -8.30 7.40
CA MET A 26 4.20 -9.13 8.09
C MET A 26 3.98 -10.50 7.42
N GLY A 27 4.71 -10.82 6.35
CA GLY A 27 4.59 -12.06 5.59
C GLY A 27 3.41 -12.12 4.61
N ILE A 28 2.77 -10.99 4.33
CA ILE A 28 1.63 -10.89 3.41
C ILE A 28 2.16 -10.48 2.04
N HIS A 29 2.18 -11.42 1.09
CA HIS A 29 2.62 -11.19 -0.29
C HIS A 29 1.46 -11.19 -1.30
N GLU A 30 0.34 -11.80 -0.93
CA GLU A 30 -0.85 -11.95 -1.75
C GLU A 30 -2.10 -11.69 -0.92
N TYR A 31 -3.15 -11.14 -1.54
CA TYR A 31 -4.47 -11.01 -0.95
C TYR A 31 -5.55 -11.31 -1.99
N GLU A 32 -6.46 -12.25 -1.69
CA GLU A 32 -7.53 -12.69 -2.60
C GLU A 32 -7.02 -13.12 -3.99
N GLY A 33 -5.89 -13.83 -4.06
CA GLY A 33 -5.34 -14.34 -5.32
C GLY A 33 -4.63 -13.28 -6.17
N ARG A 34 -4.35 -12.09 -5.63
CA ARG A 34 -3.59 -11.02 -6.29
C ARG A 34 -2.38 -10.61 -5.49
N GLU A 35 -1.26 -10.38 -6.16
CA GLU A 35 -0.06 -9.87 -5.50
C GLU A 35 -0.34 -8.49 -4.90
N ILE A 36 0.15 -8.22 -3.68
CA ILE A 36 -0.07 -6.92 -3.03
C ILE A 36 0.53 -5.76 -3.84
N GLY A 37 1.55 -6.03 -4.67
CA GLY A 37 2.13 -5.05 -5.58
C GLY A 37 1.16 -4.58 -6.68
N GLU A 38 0.13 -5.34 -7.00
CA GLU A 38 -0.87 -4.97 -8.01
C GLU A 38 -2.05 -4.19 -7.43
N LEU A 39 -2.14 -4.11 -6.10
CA LEU A 39 -3.25 -3.48 -5.41
C LEU A 39 -3.11 -1.96 -5.34
N ASP A 40 -4.26 -1.29 -5.37
CA ASP A 40 -4.37 0.14 -5.14
C ASP A 40 -4.11 0.49 -3.65
N TYR A 41 -3.87 1.77 -3.40
CA TYR A 41 -3.50 2.26 -2.08
C TYR A 41 -4.59 2.05 -1.01
N ASP A 42 -5.88 2.13 -1.37
CA ASP A 42 -6.98 1.96 -0.43
C ASP A 42 -7.15 0.50 -0.04
N ARG A 43 -7.02 -0.42 -1.00
CA ARG A 43 -6.97 -1.87 -0.73
C ARG A 43 -5.80 -2.24 0.17
N LEU A 44 -4.62 -1.71 -0.12
CA LEU A 44 -3.42 -1.94 0.69
C LEU A 44 -3.60 -1.47 2.14
N LYS A 45 -4.21 -0.29 2.35
CA LYS A 45 -4.56 0.21 3.68
C LYS A 45 -5.53 -0.69 4.42
N TYR A 46 -6.57 -1.16 3.72
CA TYR A 46 -7.57 -2.06 4.31
C TYR A 46 -6.91 -3.35 4.81
N ILE A 47 -6.07 -3.97 3.98
CA ILE A 47 -5.34 -5.19 4.35
C ILE A 47 -4.42 -4.93 5.55
N LEU A 48 -3.69 -3.81 5.55
CA LEU A 48 -2.82 -3.44 6.66
C LEU A 48 -3.60 -3.27 7.97
N ALA A 49 -4.78 -2.65 7.91
CA ALA A 49 -5.65 -2.51 9.09
C ALA A 49 -6.14 -3.87 9.61
N LEU A 50 -6.58 -4.77 8.72
CA LEU A 50 -6.97 -6.13 9.10
C LEU A 50 -5.82 -6.93 9.71
N ALA A 51 -4.63 -6.83 9.12
CA ALA A 51 -3.43 -7.53 9.60
C ALA A 51 -3.06 -7.06 11.02
N ARG A 52 -3.19 -5.76 11.30
CA ARG A 52 -2.94 -5.17 12.63
C ARG A 52 -4.00 -5.50 13.67
N LEU A 53 -5.23 -5.82 13.27
CA LEU A 53 -6.29 -6.25 14.19
C LEU A 53 -6.19 -7.73 14.58
N LYS A 54 -5.46 -8.52 13.78
CA LYS A 54 -5.24 -9.96 14.02
C LYS A 54 -4.03 -10.25 14.92
N ASN A 55 -3.13 -9.27 15.09
CA ASN A 55 -2.04 -9.28 16.07
C ASN A 55 -2.47 -8.55 17.34
#